data_AF-A0A2H0TDQ7-F1
#
_entry.id   AF-A0A2H0TDQ7-F1
#
_cell.length_a   1.000
_cell.length_b   1.000
_cell.length_c   1.000
_cell.angle_alpha   90.00
_cell.angle_beta   90.00
_cell.angle_gamma   90.00
#
_symmetry.space_group_name_H-M   'P 1'
#
loop_
_entity.id
_entity.type
_entity.pdbx_description
1 polymer ?
#
loop_
_entity_poly.entity_id
_entity_poly.type
_entity_poly.pdbx_seq_one_letter_code
_entity_poly.pdbx_strand_id
1 'polypeptide(L)'
;MVLFKKILKWAGMVLGGAFVILVIVRAFYFYNLDKTNEQVEIIHNTKLQLSDVMGENLPPDPGELADKTVAGVDANYNGIRDDVELAIFAKYPNSAKTRAVLLQYALVLQMQMTLPIVNERTVTASVEDSESRANVCMWYFTDTEQKEKYVEGLQINTKERNKYMDTFYKKLRSFSSSNEGCDIDLSTL
;
A
#
# COMPACT_ATOMS: atom_id res chain seq x y z
N MET A 1 -35.06 -52.46 -17.69
CA MET A 1 -33.58 -52.41 -17.50
C MET A 1 -32.88 -51.33 -18.35
N VAL A 2 -33.28 -51.11 -19.62
CA VAL A 2 -32.64 -50.11 -20.53
C VAL A 2 -32.85 -48.66 -20.09
N LEU A 3 -34.06 -48.29 -19.64
CA LEU A 3 -34.40 -46.93 -19.20
C LEU A 3 -33.58 -46.50 -17.97
N PHE A 4 -33.43 -47.40 -16.99
CA PHE A 4 -32.63 -47.18 -15.78
C PHE A 4 -31.14 -46.92 -16.09
N LYS A 5 -30.55 -47.71 -17.00
CA LYS A 5 -29.17 -47.49 -17.48
C LYS A 5 -29.01 -46.14 -18.19
N LYS A 6 -30.03 -45.67 -18.90
CA LYS A 6 -30.03 -44.37 -19.58
C LYS A 6 -30.09 -43.21 -18.58
N ILE A 7 -30.96 -43.30 -17.57
CA ILE A 7 -31.06 -42.33 -16.47
C ILE A 7 -29.74 -42.25 -15.69
N LEU A 8 -29.15 -43.39 -15.34
CA LEU A 8 -27.89 -43.43 -14.61
C LEU A 8 -26.73 -42.79 -15.40
N LYS A 9 -26.69 -43.00 -16.73
CA LYS A 9 -25.71 -42.34 -17.61
C LYS A 9 -25.90 -40.82 -17.65
N TRP A 10 -27.14 -40.34 -17.75
CA TRP A 10 -27.44 -38.91 -17.71
C TRP A 10 -27.08 -38.27 -16.37
N ALA A 11 -27.43 -38.93 -15.25
CA ALA A 11 -27.03 -38.49 -13.92
C ALA A 11 -25.50 -38.42 -13.78
N GLY A 12 -24.78 -39.43 -14.26
CA GLY A 12 -23.31 -39.44 -14.27
C GLY A 12 -22.71 -38.30 -15.11
N MET A 13 -23.26 -38.00 -16.29
CA MET A 13 -22.81 -36.87 -17.12
C MET A 13 -23.07 -35.52 -16.45
N VAL A 14 -24.25 -35.34 -15.84
CA VAL A 14 -24.58 -34.11 -15.11
C VAL A 14 -23.67 -33.91 -13.90
N LEU A 15 -23.45 -34.96 -13.10
CA LEU A 15 -22.54 -34.91 -11.95
C LEU A 15 -21.09 -34.66 -12.38
N GLY A 16 -20.63 -35.31 -13.45
CA GLY A 16 -19.30 -35.06 -14.02
C GLY A 16 -19.13 -33.62 -14.51
N GLY A 17 -20.12 -33.08 -15.23
CA GLY A 17 -20.12 -31.69 -15.67
C GLY A 17 -20.12 -30.70 -14.49
N ALA A 18 -20.96 -30.93 -13.47
CA ALA A 18 -21.00 -30.11 -12.26
C ALA A 18 -19.67 -30.14 -11.50
N PHE A 19 -19.03 -31.31 -11.41
CA PHE A 19 -17.71 -31.44 -10.79
C PHE A 19 -16.63 -30.64 -11.54
N VAL A 20 -16.60 -30.73 -12.88
CA VAL A 20 -15.66 -29.93 -13.70
C VAL A 20 -15.87 -28.43 -13.49
N ILE A 21 -17.13 -27.97 -13.47
CA ILE A 21 -17.45 -26.55 -13.19
C ILE A 21 -16.95 -26.15 -11.81
N LEU A 22 -17.20 -26.97 -10.79
CA LEU A 22 -16.73 -26.70 -9.42
C LEU A 22 -15.21 -26.60 -9.35
N VAL A 23 -14.48 -27.49 -10.03
CA VAL A 23 -13.01 -27.45 -10.10
C VAL A 23 -12.53 -26.16 -10.76
N ILE A 24 -13.15 -25.73 -11.87
CA ILE A 24 -12.79 -24.48 -12.55
C ILE A 24 -13.04 -23.27 -11.64
N VAL A 25 -14.23 -23.16 -11.03
CA VAL A 25 -14.56 -22.07 -10.10
C VAL A 25 -13.59 -22.03 -8.94
N ARG A 26 -13.26 -23.20 -8.36
CA ARG A 26 -12.30 -23.33 -7.28
C ARG A 26 -10.91 -22.87 -7.70
N ALA A 27 -10.44 -23.25 -8.89
CA ALA A 27 -9.14 -22.84 -9.41
C ALA A 27 -9.05 -21.31 -9.55
N PHE A 28 -10.07 -20.66 -10.12
CA PHE A 28 -10.11 -19.20 -10.20
C PHE A 28 -10.15 -18.52 -8.82
N TYR A 29 -10.88 -19.09 -7.87
CA TYR A 29 -10.92 -18.57 -6.50
C TYR A 29 -9.52 -18.60 -5.84
N PHE A 30 -8.82 -19.74 -5.88
CA PHE A 30 -7.49 -19.85 -5.30
C PHE A 30 -6.46 -18.97 -6.01
N TYR A 31 -6.50 -18.88 -7.34
CA TYR A 31 -5.64 -17.96 -8.08
C TYR A 31 -5.79 -16.50 -7.63
N ASN A 32 -7.03 -16.03 -7.42
CA ASN A 32 -7.28 -14.69 -6.91
C ASN A 32 -6.86 -14.52 -5.45
N LEU A 33 -7.00 -15.57 -4.64
CA LEU A 33 -6.54 -15.57 -3.25
C LEU A 33 -5.01 -15.44 -3.16
N ASP A 34 -4.28 -16.19 -4.00
CA ASP A 34 -2.82 -16.15 -4.04
C ASP A 34 -2.30 -14.75 -4.42
N LYS A 35 -2.87 -14.13 -5.47
CA LYS A 35 -2.56 -12.74 -5.83
C LYS A 35 -2.83 -11.73 -4.71
N THR A 36 -3.90 -11.96 -3.96
CA THR A 36 -4.24 -11.09 -2.83
C THR A 36 -3.20 -11.23 -1.73
N ASN A 37 -2.81 -12.46 -1.40
CA ASN A 37 -1.85 -12.73 -0.34
C ASN A 37 -0.45 -12.21 -0.73
N GLU A 38 -0.02 -12.39 -1.97
CA GLU A 38 1.23 -11.84 -2.51
C GLU A 38 1.26 -10.31 -2.39
N GLN A 39 0.16 -9.64 -2.77
CA GLN A 39 0.08 -8.19 -2.65
C GLN A 39 0.09 -7.72 -1.18
N VAL A 40 -0.57 -8.46 -0.29
CA VAL A 40 -0.55 -8.17 1.16
C VAL A 40 0.84 -8.35 1.76
N GLU A 41 1.57 -9.37 1.33
CA GLU A 41 2.96 -9.57 1.75
C GLU A 41 3.86 -8.42 1.31
N ILE A 42 3.71 -7.94 0.07
CA ILE A 42 4.42 -6.74 -0.41
C ILE A 42 4.10 -5.52 0.46
N ILE A 43 2.83 -5.31 0.81
CA ILE A 43 2.39 -4.19 1.66
C ILE A 43 3.09 -4.23 3.04
N HIS A 44 3.08 -5.40 3.70
CA HIS A 44 3.69 -5.53 5.02
C HIS A 44 5.22 -5.41 5.00
N ASN A 45 5.85 -5.79 3.89
CA ASN A 45 7.30 -5.73 3.70
C ASN A 45 7.79 -4.35 3.20
N THR A 46 6.90 -3.50 2.68
CA THR A 46 7.22 -2.12 2.32
C THR A 46 7.47 -1.33 3.59
N LYS A 47 8.76 -1.06 3.88
CA LYS A 47 9.23 -0.39 5.09
C LYS A 47 10.35 0.59 4.76
N LEU A 48 10.37 1.70 5.49
CA LEU A 48 11.42 2.71 5.38
C LEU A 48 12.79 2.11 5.77
N GLN A 49 13.83 2.41 5.01
CA GLN A 49 15.19 1.99 5.34
C GLN A 49 15.97 3.10 6.04
N LEU A 50 16.95 2.73 6.87
CA LEU A 50 17.80 3.69 7.57
C LEU A 50 18.60 4.57 6.58
N SER A 51 19.05 3.99 5.45
CA SER A 51 19.76 4.73 4.40
C SER A 51 18.95 5.89 3.82
N ASP A 52 17.63 5.73 3.71
CA ASP A 52 16.72 6.76 3.21
C ASP A 52 16.61 7.91 4.21
N VAL A 53 16.53 7.60 5.51
CA VAL A 53 16.52 8.60 6.60
C VAL A 53 17.83 9.40 6.65
N MET A 54 18.95 8.71 6.43
CA MET A 54 20.28 9.31 6.47
C MET A 54 20.63 10.06 5.18
N GLY A 55 19.84 9.89 4.11
CA GLY A 55 20.02 10.57 2.84
C GLY A 55 21.23 10.06 2.06
N GLU A 56 21.58 8.77 2.23
CA GLU A 56 22.73 8.16 1.55
C GLU A 56 22.52 8.09 0.03
N ASN A 57 21.26 7.96 -0.42
CA ASN A 57 20.86 7.84 -1.82
C ASN A 57 19.78 8.86 -2.20
N LEU A 58 19.96 10.13 -1.81
CA LEU A 58 19.00 11.17 -2.18
C LEU A 58 18.83 11.29 -3.70
N PRO A 59 17.59 11.35 -4.21
CA PRO A 59 17.33 11.45 -5.63
C PRO A 59 17.66 12.85 -6.17
N PRO A 60 17.90 13.00 -7.48
CA PRO A 60 17.95 14.32 -8.11
C PRO A 60 16.57 15.00 -8.06
N ASP A 61 16.56 16.34 -8.10
CA ASP A 61 15.30 17.10 -8.20
C ASP A 61 14.56 16.75 -9.50
N PRO A 62 13.31 16.22 -9.42
CA PRO A 62 12.54 15.85 -10.61
C PRO A 62 12.00 17.07 -11.38
N GLY A 63 12.02 18.27 -10.80
CA GLY A 63 11.49 19.50 -11.39
C GLY A 63 10.05 19.33 -11.89
N GLU A 64 9.79 19.74 -13.13
CA GLU A 64 8.47 19.63 -13.76
C GLU A 64 8.00 18.17 -13.98
N LEU A 65 8.87 17.17 -13.80
CA LEU A 65 8.49 15.76 -13.92
C LEU A 65 7.69 15.26 -12.71
N ALA A 66 7.80 15.91 -11.55
CA ALA A 66 7.20 15.48 -10.29
C ALA A 66 5.69 15.20 -10.41
N ASP A 67 4.98 16.04 -11.15
CA ASP A 67 3.51 16.03 -11.23
C ASP A 67 2.98 15.47 -12.56
N LYS A 68 3.84 14.90 -13.42
CA LYS A 68 3.41 14.36 -14.73
C LYS A 68 2.52 13.13 -14.61
N THR A 69 2.62 12.38 -13.52
CA THR A 69 1.80 11.19 -13.26
C THR A 69 1.32 11.19 -11.80
N VAL A 70 0.31 10.39 -11.50
CA VAL A 70 -0.17 10.20 -10.12
C VAL A 70 0.97 9.69 -9.22
N ALA A 71 1.75 8.73 -9.69
CA ALA A 71 2.92 8.23 -8.98
C ALA A 71 4.03 9.29 -8.85
N GLY A 72 4.21 10.13 -9.86
CA GLY A 72 5.37 11.02 -9.95
C GLY A 72 6.67 10.27 -10.23
N VAL A 73 7.80 10.84 -9.80
CA VAL A 73 9.13 10.26 -9.98
C VAL A 73 9.64 9.75 -8.63
N ASP A 74 10.18 8.53 -8.65
CA ASP A 74 10.90 7.86 -7.56
C ASP A 74 12.16 7.25 -8.20
N ALA A 75 13.25 8.02 -8.20
CA ALA A 75 14.47 7.68 -8.94
C ALA A 75 15.38 6.71 -8.17
N ASN A 76 15.30 6.71 -6.84
CA ASN A 76 16.07 5.83 -5.96
C ASN A 76 15.32 4.55 -5.57
N TYR A 77 14.06 4.41 -5.99
CA TYR A 77 13.20 3.24 -5.80
C TYR A 77 12.95 2.92 -4.32
N ASN A 78 12.88 3.95 -3.47
CA ASN A 78 12.58 3.78 -2.04
C ASN A 78 11.07 3.82 -1.74
N GLY A 79 10.23 4.04 -2.76
CA GLY A 79 8.77 4.12 -2.64
C GLY A 79 8.26 5.49 -2.21
N ILE A 80 9.14 6.49 -2.08
CA ILE A 80 8.82 7.88 -1.77
C ILE A 80 9.04 8.70 -3.04
N ARG A 81 8.17 9.68 -3.27
CA ARG A 81 8.31 10.56 -4.43
C ARG A 81 9.48 11.53 -4.22
N ASP A 82 10.32 11.69 -5.23
CA ASP A 82 11.59 12.44 -5.12
C ASP A 82 11.40 13.87 -4.58
N ASP A 83 10.40 14.62 -5.08
CA ASP A 83 10.11 15.98 -4.63
C ASP A 83 9.66 16.04 -3.17
N VAL A 84 8.97 15.00 -2.68
CA VAL A 84 8.51 14.91 -1.29
C VAL A 84 9.69 14.59 -0.38
N GLU A 85 10.51 13.61 -0.75
CA GLU A 85 11.74 13.27 -0.02
C GLU A 85 12.64 14.50 0.12
N LEU A 86 12.94 15.18 -0.99
CA LEU A 86 13.76 16.38 -1.01
C LEU A 86 13.16 17.53 -0.19
N ALA A 87 11.83 17.73 -0.23
CA ALA A 87 11.18 18.75 0.58
C ALA A 87 11.30 18.46 2.09
N ILE A 88 11.13 17.20 2.50
CA ILE A 88 11.31 16.78 3.91
C ILE A 88 12.75 17.00 4.36
N PHE A 89 13.73 16.63 3.53
CA PHE A 89 15.15 16.86 3.81
C PHE A 89 15.50 18.35 3.91
N ALA A 90 14.98 19.17 3.00
CA ALA A 90 15.20 20.62 3.01
C ALA A 90 14.61 21.29 4.26
N LYS A 91 13.44 20.82 4.73
CA LYS A 91 12.78 21.37 5.92
C LYS A 91 13.40 20.89 7.22
N TYR A 92 13.89 19.65 7.27
CA TYR A 92 14.46 19.03 8.47
C TYR A 92 15.88 18.47 8.24
N PRO A 93 16.86 19.31 7.83
CA PRO A 93 18.20 18.85 7.47
C PRO A 93 18.95 18.25 8.68
N ASN A 94 18.66 18.76 9.89
CA ASN A 94 19.38 18.40 11.11
C ASN A 94 18.59 17.48 12.05
N SER A 95 17.48 16.86 11.59
CA SER A 95 16.66 15.98 12.43
C SER A 95 16.34 14.67 11.70
N ALA A 96 17.24 13.69 11.84
CA ALA A 96 17.02 12.34 11.32
C ALA A 96 15.74 11.72 11.88
N LYS A 97 15.42 11.94 13.16
CA LYS A 97 14.16 11.48 13.76
C LYS A 97 12.92 12.03 13.06
N THR A 98 12.93 13.33 12.76
CA THR A 98 11.80 13.94 12.04
C THR A 98 11.72 13.44 10.61
N ARG A 99 12.84 13.24 9.93
CA ARG A 99 12.82 12.62 8.61
C ARG A 99 12.28 11.20 8.66
N ALA A 100 12.73 10.35 9.58
CA ALA A 100 12.25 8.97 9.73
C ALA A 100 10.72 8.90 9.82
N VAL A 101 10.14 9.69 10.73
CA VAL A 101 8.69 9.71 10.93
C VAL A 101 7.95 10.23 9.68
N LEU A 102 8.39 11.35 9.10
CA LEU A 102 7.70 11.95 7.95
C LEU A 102 7.87 11.16 6.66
N LEU A 103 9.05 10.57 6.44
CA LEU A 103 9.33 9.71 5.28
C LEU A 103 8.53 8.41 5.37
N GLN A 104 8.37 7.83 6.56
CA GLN A 104 7.49 6.67 6.74
C GLN A 104 6.03 7.02 6.41
N TYR A 105 5.54 8.18 6.85
CA TYR A 105 4.19 8.62 6.49
C TYR A 105 4.05 8.90 4.98
N ALA A 106 5.04 9.55 4.36
CA ALA A 106 5.06 9.79 2.93
C ALA A 106 5.09 8.49 2.10
N LEU A 107 5.91 7.51 2.53
CA LEU A 107 5.99 6.17 1.93
C LEU A 107 4.63 5.49 1.91
N VAL A 108 3.90 5.52 3.03
CA VAL A 108 2.56 4.90 3.10
C VAL A 108 1.58 5.58 2.17
N LEU A 109 1.50 6.92 2.19
CA LEU A 109 0.59 7.65 1.31
C LEU A 109 0.92 7.39 -0.18
N GLN A 110 2.20 7.34 -0.53
CA GLN A 110 2.64 7.03 -1.89
C GLN A 110 2.33 5.59 -2.28
N MET A 111 2.57 4.63 -1.38
CA MET A 111 2.19 3.24 -1.57
C MET A 111 0.68 3.14 -1.82
N GLN A 112 -0.16 3.74 -0.99
CA GLN A 112 -1.62 3.70 -1.17
C GLN A 112 -2.07 4.28 -2.51
N MET A 113 -1.38 5.32 -3.02
CA MET A 113 -1.67 5.91 -4.34
C MET A 113 -1.19 5.08 -5.54
N THR A 114 -0.21 4.20 -5.35
CA THR A 114 0.44 3.46 -6.45
C THR A 114 0.19 1.95 -6.41
N LEU A 115 -0.29 1.45 -5.28
CA LEU A 115 -0.60 0.04 -5.05
C LEU A 115 -1.65 -0.47 -6.04
N PRO A 116 -1.41 -1.59 -6.73
CA PRO A 116 -2.45 -2.28 -7.49
C PRO A 116 -3.59 -2.75 -6.58
N ILE A 117 -4.77 -2.18 -6.77
CA ILE A 117 -5.97 -2.58 -6.01
C ILE A 117 -6.52 -3.90 -6.59
N VAL A 118 -6.06 -5.04 -6.06
CA VAL A 118 -6.55 -6.37 -6.43
C VAL A 118 -7.98 -6.58 -5.93
N ASN A 119 -8.25 -6.19 -4.68
CA ASN A 119 -9.57 -6.20 -4.06
C ASN A 119 -9.56 -5.32 -2.79
N GLU A 120 -10.64 -5.33 -2.03
CA GLU A 120 -10.78 -4.54 -0.80
C GLU A 120 -9.83 -5.00 0.32
N ARG A 121 -9.41 -6.27 0.32
CA ARG A 121 -8.47 -6.80 1.32
C ARG A 121 -7.08 -6.18 1.19
N THR A 122 -6.62 -5.90 -0.03
CA THR A 122 -5.32 -5.24 -0.21
C THR A 122 -5.37 -3.79 0.30
N VAL A 123 -6.48 -3.09 0.08
CA VAL A 123 -6.70 -1.74 0.63
C VAL A 123 -6.71 -1.79 2.16
N THR A 124 -7.53 -2.66 2.75
CA THR A 124 -7.61 -2.84 4.19
C THR A 124 -6.24 -3.19 4.80
N ALA A 125 -5.48 -4.12 4.22
CA ALA A 125 -4.16 -4.49 4.74
C ALA A 125 -3.18 -3.29 4.81
N SER A 126 -3.17 -2.42 3.78
CA SER A 126 -2.28 -1.25 3.79
C SER A 126 -2.64 -0.19 4.83
N VAL A 127 -3.91 -0.11 5.23
CA VAL A 127 -4.36 0.80 6.30
C VAL A 127 -4.15 0.14 7.67
N GLU A 128 -4.49 -1.14 7.77
CA GLU A 128 -4.40 -1.96 8.99
C GLU A 128 -2.99 -2.01 9.55
N ASP A 129 -2.00 -2.25 8.69
CA ASP A 129 -0.60 -2.34 9.08
C ASP A 129 0.13 -1.02 8.80
N SER A 130 0.42 -0.72 7.53
CA SER A 130 1.36 0.34 7.16
C SER A 130 0.91 1.74 7.62
N GLU A 131 -0.34 2.12 7.37
CA GLU A 131 -0.87 3.43 7.82
C GLU A 131 -0.98 3.50 9.34
N SER A 132 -1.44 2.43 10.00
CA SER A 132 -1.51 2.38 11.46
C SER A 132 -0.12 2.56 12.08
N ARG A 133 0.92 1.88 11.57
CA ARG A 133 2.31 2.06 12.01
C ARG A 133 2.80 3.49 11.83
N ALA A 134 2.56 4.08 10.66
CA ALA A 134 2.97 5.46 10.38
C ALA A 134 2.26 6.46 11.32
N ASN A 135 0.95 6.29 11.53
CA ASN A 135 0.17 7.13 12.45
C ASN A 135 0.64 6.99 13.90
N VAL A 136 0.93 5.77 14.37
CA VAL A 136 1.53 5.55 15.70
C VAL A 136 2.91 6.19 15.79
N CYS A 137 3.72 6.09 14.73
CA CYS A 137 5.03 6.73 14.67
C CYS A 137 4.94 8.27 14.75
N MET A 138 3.91 8.85 14.13
CA MET A 138 3.61 10.29 14.19
C MET A 138 3.27 10.80 15.59
N TRP A 139 2.81 9.94 16.51
CA TRP A 139 2.58 10.30 17.91
C TRP A 139 3.87 10.60 18.70
N TYR A 140 5.04 10.39 18.10
CA TYR A 140 6.30 10.91 18.62
C TYR A 140 6.28 12.45 18.74
N PHE A 141 5.49 13.12 17.91
CA PHE A 141 5.36 14.57 17.90
C PHE A 141 4.13 15.06 18.66
N THR A 142 4.24 16.23 19.29
CA THR A 142 3.08 16.92 19.86
C THR A 142 2.31 17.73 18.81
N ASP A 143 2.95 18.05 17.68
CA ASP A 143 2.40 18.81 16.56
C ASP A 143 2.03 17.90 15.37
N THR A 144 1.54 16.69 15.66
CA THR A 144 1.16 15.66 14.68
C THR A 144 0.31 16.22 13.53
N GLU A 145 -0.78 16.93 13.82
CA GLU A 145 -1.68 17.47 12.79
C GLU A 145 -0.97 18.40 11.79
N GLN A 146 -0.04 19.25 12.27
CA GLN A 146 0.70 20.16 11.39
C GLN A 146 1.63 19.38 10.46
N LYS A 147 2.25 18.31 10.98
CA LYS A 147 3.18 17.46 10.24
C LYS A 147 2.47 16.58 9.23
N GLU A 148 1.33 16.01 9.60
CA GLU A 148 0.45 15.25 8.69
C GLU A 148 0.04 16.13 7.52
N LYS A 149 -0.53 17.32 7.80
CA LYS A 149 -0.94 18.29 6.76
C LYS A 149 0.22 18.72 5.88
N TYR A 150 1.43 18.83 6.43
CA TYR A 150 2.61 19.16 5.65
C TYR A 150 2.95 18.05 4.65
N VAL A 151 2.99 16.78 5.08
CA VAL A 151 3.28 15.66 4.18
C VAL A 151 2.14 15.44 3.20
N GLU A 152 0.88 15.47 3.63
CA GLU A 152 -0.29 15.35 2.75
C GLU A 152 -0.34 16.46 1.71
N GLY A 153 0.00 17.69 2.09
CA GLY A 153 0.07 18.83 1.18
C GLY A 153 1.14 18.68 0.11
N LEU A 154 2.20 17.90 0.37
CA LEU A 154 3.18 17.49 -0.63
C LEU A 154 2.65 16.30 -1.43
N GLN A 155 2.22 15.23 -0.76
CA GLN A 155 1.91 13.95 -1.38
C GLN A 155 0.66 13.99 -2.25
N ILE A 156 -0.39 14.69 -1.81
CA ILE A 156 -1.72 14.76 -2.42
C ILE A 156 -1.96 16.17 -3.01
N ASN A 157 -0.93 16.75 -3.61
CA ASN A 157 -0.89 18.12 -4.13
C ASN A 157 -1.62 18.32 -5.48
N THR A 158 -2.10 17.26 -6.15
CA THR A 158 -2.85 17.36 -7.41
C THR A 158 -4.29 16.86 -7.28
N LYS A 159 -5.17 17.34 -8.17
CA LYS A 159 -6.57 16.91 -8.20
C LYS A 159 -6.70 15.41 -8.49
N GLU A 160 -5.82 14.90 -9.34
CA GLU A 160 -5.76 13.50 -9.73
C GLU A 160 -5.37 12.62 -8.55
N ARG A 161 -4.36 13.02 -7.77
CA ARG A 161 -3.93 12.32 -6.54
C ARG A 161 -5.02 12.34 -5.47
N ASN A 162 -5.66 13.49 -5.27
CA ASN A 162 -6.77 13.61 -4.34
C ASN A 162 -7.96 12.70 -4.72
N LYS A 163 -8.36 12.69 -5.99
CA LYS A 163 -9.42 11.80 -6.50
C LYS A 163 -9.05 10.32 -6.37
N TYR A 164 -7.78 9.98 -6.59
CA TYR A 164 -7.30 8.61 -6.39
C TYR A 164 -7.45 8.20 -4.93
N MET A 165 -6.98 9.04 -4.00
CA MET A 165 -7.06 8.77 -2.57
C MET A 165 -8.51 8.65 -2.07
N ASP A 166 -9.42 9.50 -2.54
CA ASP A 166 -10.86 9.36 -2.28
C ASP A 166 -11.43 8.02 -2.75
N THR A 167 -10.95 7.53 -3.90
CA THR A 167 -11.39 6.25 -4.47
C THR A 167 -10.80 5.07 -3.70
N PHE A 168 -9.57 5.21 -3.23
CA PHE A 168 -8.90 4.24 -2.38
C PHE A 168 -9.67 4.04 -1.06
N TYR A 169 -9.93 5.13 -0.32
CA TYR A 169 -10.64 5.04 0.96
C TYR A 169 -12.10 4.58 0.84
N LYS A 170 -12.76 4.76 -0.31
CA LYS A 170 -14.11 4.18 -0.57
C LYS A 170 -14.13 2.65 -0.60
N LYS A 171 -12.99 2.00 -0.83
CA LYS A 171 -12.84 0.54 -0.85
C LYS A 171 -12.38 -0.04 0.49
N LEU A 172 -12.08 0.83 1.46
CA LEU A 172 -11.65 0.42 2.78
C LEU A 172 -12.80 -0.28 3.52
N ARG A 173 -12.51 -1.47 4.04
CA ARG A 173 -13.40 -2.19 4.96
C ARG A 173 -12.93 -2.00 6.40
N SER A 174 -13.79 -2.38 7.34
CA SER A 174 -13.45 -2.39 8.77
C SER A 174 -12.18 -3.20 9.03
N PHE A 175 -11.33 -2.71 9.93
CA PHE A 175 -10.03 -3.28 10.26
C PHE A 175 -9.70 -3.02 11.73
N SER A 176 -8.68 -3.70 12.25
CA SER A 176 -8.09 -3.47 13.57
C SER A 176 -6.70 -2.87 13.40
N SER A 177 -6.45 -1.66 13.90
CA SER A 177 -5.15 -1.02 13.76
C SER A 177 -4.02 -1.84 14.37
N SER A 178 -2.92 -1.99 13.63
CA SER A 178 -1.65 -2.47 14.18
C SER A 178 -1.17 -1.52 15.28
N ASN A 179 -0.59 -2.09 16.34
CA ASN A 179 0.07 -1.33 17.41
C ASN A 179 1.59 -1.27 17.22
N GLU A 180 2.10 -1.76 16.08
CA GLU A 180 3.50 -1.61 15.72
C GLU A 180 3.82 -0.12 15.48
N GLY A 181 5.02 0.30 15.87
CA GLY A 181 5.45 1.70 15.81
C GLY A 181 6.21 2.06 14.54
N CYS A 182 7.18 2.95 14.68
CA CYS A 182 8.07 3.35 13.59
C CYS A 182 8.83 2.16 12.98
N ASP A 183 9.07 2.20 11.66
CA ASP A 183 9.90 1.20 10.96
C ASP A 183 11.37 1.28 11.42
N ILE A 184 11.82 2.48 11.80
CA ILE A 184 13.15 2.75 12.35
C ILE A 184 13.04 3.07 13.84
N ASP A 185 13.94 2.48 14.65
CA ASP A 185 14.04 2.81 16.07
C ASP A 185 14.57 4.24 16.25
N LEU A 186 13.68 5.18 16.57
CA LEU A 186 14.00 6.58 16.77
C LEU A 186 14.99 6.85 17.92
N SER A 187 15.22 5.89 18.81
CA SER A 187 16.23 6.02 19.88
C SER A 187 17.67 5.89 19.36
N THR A 188 17.85 5.27 18.19
CA THR A 188 19.15 5.05 17.54
C THR A 188 19.60 6.21 16.64
N LEU A 189 18.71 7.17 16.39
CA LEU A 189 18.92 8.36 15.56
C LEU A 189 19.33 9.60 16.36
#